data_AF-A0A957DGI6-F1
#
_entry.id   AF-A0A957DGI6-F1
#
_cell.length_a   1.000
_cell.length_b   1.000
_cell.length_c   1.000
_cell.angle_alpha   90.00
_cell.angle_beta   90.00
_cell.angle_gamma   90.00
#
_symmetry.space_group_name_H-M   'P 1'
#
loop_
_entity.id
_entity.type
_entity.pdbx_description
1 polymer ?
#
loop_
_entity_poly.entity_id
_entity_poly.type
_entity_poly.pdbx_seq_one_letter_code
_entity_poly.pdbx_strand_id
1 'polypeptide(L)'
;MLKVIGAGFGRTGTTSLKMALEELGFTKCYHMREMITHPAHPRVWLDAYAGKSVNWDKIFSGYQAILDWPGAYFYKELMAAYPDAKVILSVRDPERWYASMTNTIHTESESVPRWTLWPLPPVRQMFQVLDQVVWQGVFQGRFLDKDYALRVFADNVAEVKRIVPAERLLVYDVKEGWEPLCHFLGVPVPDKPFPRSNDAAERKGLLRRRRAIAIGAFVVEILLGAGLITLLLKLLRLF
;
A
#
# COMPACT_ATOMS: atom_id res chain seq x y z
N MET A 1 -20.40 -5.97 2.68
CA MET A 1 -19.86 -6.84 1.62
C MET A 1 -19.18 -5.96 0.59
N LEU A 2 -18.03 -6.41 0.07
CA LEU A 2 -17.32 -5.70 -0.99
C LEU A 2 -18.12 -5.71 -2.29
N LYS A 3 -18.20 -4.56 -2.94
CA LYS A 3 -18.82 -4.33 -4.25
C LYS A 3 -17.77 -3.99 -5.31
N VAL A 4 -16.62 -3.44 -4.89
CA VAL A 4 -15.51 -3.05 -5.77
C VAL A 4 -14.19 -3.59 -5.23
N ILE A 5 -13.40 -4.21 -6.10
CA ILE A 5 -12.05 -4.70 -5.81
C ILE A 5 -11.06 -3.96 -6.70
N GLY A 6 -10.05 -3.34 -6.10
CA GLY A 6 -8.95 -2.69 -6.79
C GLY A 6 -7.82 -3.67 -7.03
N ALA A 7 -7.52 -3.97 -8.30
CA ALA A 7 -6.38 -4.79 -8.71
C ALA A 7 -5.17 -3.94 -9.15
N GLY A 8 -5.31 -2.61 -9.14
CA GLY A 8 -4.23 -1.67 -9.44
C GLY A 8 -3.24 -1.56 -8.29
N PHE A 9 -1.94 -1.64 -8.61
CA PHE A 9 -0.89 -1.42 -7.63
C PHE A 9 -0.96 -0.01 -7.03
N GLY A 10 -0.36 0.14 -5.85
CA GLY A 10 -0.13 1.45 -5.25
C GLY A 10 0.50 2.44 -6.23
N ARG A 11 0.18 3.72 -6.04
CA ARG A 11 0.69 4.86 -6.85
C ARG A 11 0.14 4.96 -8.28
N THR A 12 -0.93 4.24 -8.60
CA THR A 12 -1.75 4.41 -9.82
C THR A 12 -2.97 5.31 -9.62
N GLY A 13 -3.00 6.10 -8.54
CA GLY A 13 -4.13 6.99 -8.22
C GLY A 13 -5.14 6.43 -7.22
N THR A 14 -4.79 5.35 -6.51
CA THR A 14 -5.63 4.64 -5.53
C THR A 14 -6.27 5.55 -4.47
N THR A 15 -5.57 6.58 -3.97
CA THR A 15 -6.16 7.54 -3.01
C THR A 15 -7.26 8.39 -3.65
N SER A 16 -7.04 8.90 -4.86
CA SER A 16 -8.07 9.65 -5.60
C SER A 16 -9.26 8.77 -5.93
N LEU A 17 -9.01 7.53 -6.36
CA LEU A 17 -10.07 6.55 -6.62
C LEU A 17 -10.85 6.20 -5.34
N LYS A 18 -10.18 6.07 -4.18
CA LYS A 18 -10.83 5.89 -2.87
C LYS A 18 -11.84 7.02 -2.61
N MET A 19 -11.39 8.27 -2.73
CA MET A 19 -12.23 9.45 -2.52
C MET A 19 -13.42 9.47 -3.50
N ALA A 20 -13.18 9.13 -4.77
CA ALA A 20 -14.22 9.08 -5.79
C ALA A 20 -15.27 8.00 -5.48
N LEU A 21 -14.86 6.80 -5.07
CA LEU A 21 -15.80 5.73 -4.70
C LEU A 21 -16.65 6.12 -3.48
N GLU A 22 -16.04 6.68 -2.45
CA GLU A 22 -16.79 7.11 -1.25
C GLU A 22 -17.81 8.20 -1.58
N GLU A 23 -17.45 9.10 -2.49
CA GLU A 23 -18.36 10.10 -3.04
C GLU A 23 -19.52 9.50 -3.86
N LEU A 24 -19.26 8.46 -4.65
CA LEU A 24 -20.30 7.72 -5.38
C LEU A 24 -21.18 6.84 -4.48
N GLY A 25 -21.08 6.98 -3.15
CA GLY A 25 -21.91 6.27 -2.18
C GLY A 25 -21.35 4.92 -1.74
N PHE A 26 -20.11 4.58 -2.11
CA PHE A 26 -19.42 3.40 -1.57
C PHE A 26 -18.86 3.75 -0.19
N THR A 27 -19.76 3.81 0.79
CA THR A 27 -19.63 4.34 2.17
C THR A 27 -18.26 4.22 2.85
N LYS A 28 -17.55 3.10 2.68
CA LYS A 28 -16.15 2.95 3.13
C LYS A 28 -15.33 2.19 2.10
N CYS A 29 -14.20 2.77 1.73
CA CYS A 29 -13.21 2.11 0.87
C CYS A 29 -11.96 1.74 1.68
N TYR A 30 -11.63 0.46 1.74
CA TYR A 30 -10.43 -0.04 2.38
C TYR A 30 -9.20 0.39 1.58
N HIS A 31 -8.15 0.82 2.28
CA HIS A 31 -6.89 1.26 1.69
C HIS A 31 -5.74 0.83 2.59
N MET A 32 -4.51 0.82 2.08
CA MET A 32 -3.29 0.51 2.87
C MET A 32 -3.25 1.25 4.21
N ARG A 33 -3.69 2.51 4.24
CA ARG A 33 -3.68 3.36 5.44
C ARG A 33 -4.59 2.86 6.56
N GLU A 34 -5.61 2.06 6.26
CA GLU A 34 -6.52 1.50 7.27
C GLU A 34 -5.79 0.55 8.24
N MET A 35 -4.65 -0.02 7.84
CA MET A 35 -3.81 -0.84 8.73
C MET A 35 -3.21 -0.05 9.90
N ILE A 36 -3.08 1.28 9.77
CA ILE A 36 -2.57 2.15 10.84
C ILE A 36 -3.65 2.33 11.92
N THR A 37 -4.91 2.49 11.51
CA THR A 37 -6.05 2.73 12.39
C THR A 37 -6.69 1.44 12.91
N HIS A 38 -6.37 0.29 12.31
CA HIS A 38 -6.88 -1.03 12.72
C HIS A 38 -5.73 -2.00 13.01
N PRO A 39 -5.17 -1.99 14.24
CA PRO A 39 -4.00 -2.80 14.63
C PRO A 39 -4.08 -4.30 14.37
N ALA A 40 -5.30 -4.87 14.31
CA ALA A 40 -5.48 -6.29 14.04
C ALA A 40 -5.34 -6.66 12.55
N HIS A 41 -5.52 -5.70 11.64
CA HIS A 41 -5.59 -5.98 10.20
C HIS A 41 -4.27 -6.45 9.59
N PRO A 42 -3.10 -5.87 9.93
CA PRO A 42 -1.83 -6.37 9.42
C PRO A 42 -1.63 -7.87 9.64
N ARG A 43 -2.03 -8.39 10.80
CA ARG A 43 -1.89 -9.81 11.11
C ARG A 43 -2.74 -10.68 10.19
N VAL A 44 -3.96 -10.27 9.88
CA VAL A 44 -4.83 -10.99 8.93
C VAL A 44 -4.17 -11.09 7.56
N TRP A 45 -3.57 -10.00 7.06
CA TRP A 45 -2.87 -10.01 5.79
C TRP A 45 -1.62 -10.90 5.78
N LEU A 46 -0.85 -10.90 6.87
CA LEU A 46 0.31 -11.79 7.03
C LEU A 46 -0.12 -13.27 7.09
N ASP A 47 -1.21 -13.57 7.80
CA ASP A 47 -1.74 -14.93 7.88
C ASP A 47 -2.27 -15.39 6.51
N ALA A 48 -2.95 -14.52 5.75
CA ALA A 48 -3.38 -14.80 4.37
C ALA A 48 -2.17 -15.07 3.45
N TYR A 49 -1.11 -14.25 3.54
CA TYR A 49 0.11 -14.43 2.76
C TYR A 49 0.83 -15.74 3.10
N ALA A 50 0.77 -16.17 4.36
CA ALA A 50 1.29 -17.46 4.82
C ALA A 50 0.41 -18.66 4.42
N GLY A 51 -0.63 -18.47 3.61
CA GLY A 51 -1.53 -19.52 3.15
C GLY A 51 -2.55 -19.99 4.17
N LYS A 52 -2.74 -19.25 5.28
CA LYS A 52 -3.77 -19.59 6.27
C LYS A 52 -5.13 -19.09 5.79
N SER A 53 -6.17 -19.82 6.16
CA SER A 53 -7.54 -19.36 5.96
C SER A 53 -7.80 -18.08 6.75
N VAL A 54 -8.38 -17.09 6.08
CA VAL A 54 -8.76 -15.81 6.67
C VAL A 54 -10.23 -15.53 6.41
N ASN A 55 -10.88 -14.85 7.36
CA ASN A 55 -12.25 -14.41 7.21
C ASN A 55 -12.26 -13.00 6.61
N TRP A 56 -12.50 -12.91 5.30
CA TRP A 56 -12.56 -11.65 4.56
C TRP A 56 -13.71 -10.74 5.05
N ASP A 57 -14.85 -11.29 5.44
CA ASP A 57 -15.99 -10.50 5.92
C ASP A 57 -15.70 -9.79 7.24
N LYS A 58 -14.84 -10.38 8.08
CA LYS A 58 -14.41 -9.75 9.33
C LYS A 58 -13.57 -8.50 9.08
N ILE A 59 -12.59 -8.58 8.16
CA ILE A 59 -11.73 -7.42 7.84
C ILE A 59 -12.47 -6.36 7.02
N PHE A 60 -13.43 -6.76 6.18
CA PHE A 60 -14.22 -5.84 5.36
C PHE A 60 -15.58 -5.50 5.95
N SER A 61 -15.78 -5.71 7.26
CA SER A 61 -17.01 -5.31 7.93
C SER A 61 -17.24 -3.80 7.77
N GLY A 62 -18.35 -3.44 7.13
CA GLY A 62 -18.69 -2.05 6.79
C GLY A 62 -17.96 -1.46 5.59
N TYR A 63 -16.97 -2.14 5.01
CA TYR A 63 -16.31 -1.73 3.76
C TYR A 63 -17.10 -2.22 2.54
N GLN A 64 -17.13 -1.38 1.50
CA GLN A 64 -17.79 -1.66 0.22
C GLN A 64 -16.82 -1.67 -0.96
N ALA A 65 -15.60 -1.18 -0.76
CA ALA A 65 -14.53 -1.26 -1.74
C ALA A 65 -13.20 -1.56 -1.05
N ILE A 66 -12.23 -2.09 -1.79
CA ILE A 66 -10.83 -2.17 -1.39
C ILE A 66 -9.94 -1.72 -2.54
N LEU A 67 -8.94 -0.89 -2.26
CA LEU A 67 -7.95 -0.43 -3.22
C LEU A 67 -6.56 -0.51 -2.60
N ASP A 68 -5.53 -0.41 -3.45
CA ASP A 68 -4.12 -0.38 -3.05
C ASP A 68 -3.64 -1.69 -2.39
N TRP A 69 -2.41 -1.67 -1.90
CA TRP A 69 -1.83 -2.76 -1.13
C TRP A 69 -2.52 -2.93 0.24
N PRO A 70 -2.60 -4.16 0.75
CA PRO A 70 -2.26 -5.43 0.10
C PRO A 70 -3.40 -5.99 -0.77
N GLY A 71 -4.57 -5.36 -0.83
CA GLY A 71 -5.74 -5.86 -1.57
C GLY A 71 -5.46 -6.16 -3.04
N ALA A 72 -4.63 -5.34 -3.69
CA ALA A 72 -4.21 -5.55 -5.07
C ALA A 72 -3.47 -6.89 -5.29
N TYR A 73 -2.72 -7.38 -4.29
CA TYR A 73 -2.08 -8.70 -4.36
C TYR A 73 -3.13 -9.83 -4.30
N PHE A 74 -4.08 -9.70 -3.37
CA PHE A 74 -5.11 -10.70 -3.08
C PHE A 74 -6.35 -10.59 -3.98
N TYR A 75 -6.28 -9.91 -5.12
CA TYR A 75 -7.47 -9.62 -5.92
C TYR A 75 -8.21 -10.90 -6.38
N LYS A 76 -7.48 -12.00 -6.62
CA LYS A 76 -8.04 -13.30 -7.04
C LYS A 76 -8.83 -13.95 -5.91
N GLU A 77 -8.26 -13.99 -4.71
CA GLU A 77 -8.89 -14.51 -3.50
C GLU A 77 -10.12 -13.67 -3.12
N LEU A 78 -10.02 -12.34 -3.25
CA LEU A 78 -11.12 -11.42 -3.02
C LEU A 78 -12.23 -11.58 -4.06
N MET A 79 -11.90 -11.81 -5.33
CA MET A 79 -12.88 -12.10 -6.37
C MET A 79 -13.60 -13.43 -6.14
N ALA A 80 -12.89 -14.44 -5.64
CA ALA A 80 -13.50 -15.72 -5.26
C ALA A 80 -14.43 -15.56 -4.05
N ALA A 81 -14.05 -14.75 -3.07
CA ALA A 81 -14.87 -14.47 -1.90
C ALA A 81 -16.09 -13.56 -2.20
N TYR A 82 -15.95 -12.66 -3.19
CA TYR A 82 -16.97 -11.69 -3.58
C TYR A 82 -17.26 -11.79 -5.08
N PRO A 83 -17.99 -12.83 -5.53
CA PRO A 83 -18.17 -13.14 -6.94
C PRO A 83 -18.95 -12.06 -7.72
N ASP A 84 -19.75 -11.24 -7.04
CA ASP A 84 -20.51 -10.15 -7.66
C ASP A 84 -19.76 -8.81 -7.68
N ALA A 85 -18.59 -8.74 -7.02
CA ALA A 85 -17.83 -7.50 -6.98
C ALA A 85 -17.25 -7.16 -8.36
N LYS A 86 -17.38 -5.89 -8.75
CA LYS A 86 -16.70 -5.33 -9.91
C LYS A 86 -15.22 -5.11 -9.60
N VAL A 87 -14.37 -5.19 -10.61
CA VAL A 87 -12.93 -5.02 -10.49
C VAL A 87 -12.48 -3.77 -11.23
N ILE A 88 -11.70 -2.93 -10.55
CA ILE A 88 -11.05 -1.76 -11.15
C ILE A 88 -9.54 -1.98 -11.15
N LEU A 89 -8.96 -2.08 -12.35
CA LEU A 89 -7.52 -2.07 -12.56
C LEU A 89 -7.07 -0.63 -12.81
N SER A 90 -6.67 0.07 -11.75
CA SER A 90 -6.10 1.41 -11.91
C SER A 90 -4.69 1.33 -12.50
N VAL A 91 -4.48 2.03 -13.62
CA VAL A 91 -3.23 2.04 -14.39
C VAL A 91 -2.59 3.43 -14.40
N ARG A 92 -1.33 3.47 -14.81
CA ARG A 92 -0.54 4.69 -14.97
C ARG A 92 0.58 4.41 -15.98
N ASP A 93 1.06 5.46 -16.63
CA ASP A 93 2.32 5.41 -17.37
C ASP A 93 3.42 4.71 -16.52
N PRO A 94 4.03 3.62 -17.02
CA PRO A 94 4.92 2.77 -16.21
C PRO A 94 6.12 3.52 -15.64
N GLU A 95 6.72 4.41 -16.43
CA GLU A 95 7.86 5.23 -16.03
C GLU A 95 7.50 6.17 -14.88
N ARG A 96 6.39 6.89 -15.01
CA ARG A 96 5.87 7.76 -13.95
C ARG A 96 5.39 6.98 -12.73
N TRP A 97 4.91 5.76 -12.91
CA TRP A 97 4.57 4.87 -11.80
C TRP A 97 5.83 4.46 -11.02
N TYR A 98 6.87 3.97 -11.71
CA TYR A 98 8.13 3.56 -11.08
C TYR A 98 8.79 4.72 -10.31
N ALA A 99 8.89 5.88 -10.96
CA ALA A 99 9.39 7.09 -10.31
C ALA A 99 8.56 7.47 -9.08
N SER A 100 7.23 7.28 -9.13
CA SER A 100 6.37 7.56 -7.98
C SER A 100 6.54 6.52 -6.87
N MET A 101 6.61 5.23 -7.17
CA MET A 101 6.81 4.17 -6.18
C MET A 101 8.15 4.34 -5.45
N THR A 102 9.22 4.60 -6.20
CA THR A 102 10.57 4.81 -5.69
C THR A 102 10.61 6.00 -4.71
N ASN A 103 10.06 7.15 -5.12
CA ASN A 103 10.06 8.38 -4.32
C ASN A 103 9.01 8.40 -3.19
N THR A 104 8.21 7.34 -3.03
CA THR A 104 7.18 7.27 -1.97
C THR A 104 7.30 5.96 -1.20
N ILE A 105 6.52 4.93 -1.52
CA ILE A 105 6.40 3.70 -0.73
C ILE A 105 7.77 3.06 -0.46
N HIS A 106 8.67 3.02 -1.46
CA HIS A 106 10.00 2.46 -1.28
C HIS A 106 10.87 3.31 -0.33
N THR A 107 11.04 4.60 -0.63
CA THR A 107 11.79 5.53 0.26
C THR A 107 11.21 5.53 1.67
N GLU A 108 9.89 5.47 1.83
CA GLU A 108 9.22 5.38 3.11
C GLU A 108 9.53 4.08 3.85
N SER A 109 9.65 2.96 3.13
CA SER A 109 10.01 1.66 3.70
C SER A 109 11.44 1.61 4.22
N GLU A 110 12.37 2.27 3.53
CA GLU A 110 13.80 2.29 3.87
C GLU A 110 14.18 3.38 4.91
N SER A 111 13.45 4.50 4.94
CA SER A 111 13.86 5.68 5.72
C SER A 111 13.69 5.59 7.24
N VAL A 112 13.10 4.51 7.76
CA VAL A 112 12.83 4.34 9.19
C VAL A 112 13.49 3.03 9.66
N PRO A 113 14.58 3.10 10.45
CA PRO A 113 15.22 1.90 10.99
C PRO A 113 14.20 1.06 11.75
N ARG A 114 14.05 -0.22 11.37
CA ARG A 114 12.96 -1.09 11.85
C ARG A 114 12.91 -1.22 13.38
N TRP A 115 14.06 -1.11 14.05
CA TRP A 115 14.14 -1.15 15.52
C TRP A 115 13.43 0.05 16.19
N THR A 116 13.42 1.23 15.54
CA THR A 116 12.73 2.43 16.06
C THR A 116 11.21 2.27 16.09
N LEU A 117 10.67 1.30 15.34
CA LEU A 117 9.24 0.98 15.29
C LEU A 117 8.82 -0.01 16.37
N TRP A 118 9.75 -0.56 17.16
CA TRP A 118 9.44 -1.47 18.26
C TRP A 118 8.32 -0.99 19.21
N PRO A 119 8.30 0.28 19.68
CA PRO A 119 7.22 0.77 20.55
C PRO A 119 5.89 1.03 19.83
N LEU A 120 5.83 0.89 18.49
CA LEU A 120 4.64 1.14 17.67
C LEU A 120 4.21 -0.13 16.91
N PRO A 121 3.64 -1.15 17.60
CA PRO A 121 3.29 -2.44 16.98
C PRO A 121 2.43 -2.34 15.71
N PRO A 122 1.36 -1.51 15.62
CA PRO A 122 0.54 -1.43 14.42
C PRO A 122 1.34 -0.95 13.19
N VAL A 123 2.19 0.07 13.38
CA VAL A 123 3.03 0.63 12.33
C VAL A 123 4.09 -0.38 11.91
N ARG A 124 4.74 -1.04 12.88
CA ARG A 124 5.71 -2.10 12.60
C ARG A 124 5.11 -3.24 11.78
N GLN A 125 3.92 -3.72 12.16
CA GLN A 125 3.26 -4.81 11.44
C GLN A 125 2.80 -4.39 10.05
N MET A 126 2.35 -3.14 9.86
CA MET A 126 2.09 -2.61 8.53
C MET A 126 3.33 -2.67 7.63
N PHE A 127 4.50 -2.27 8.15
CA PHE A 127 5.76 -2.40 7.41
C PHE A 127 6.14 -3.86 7.15
N GLN A 128 5.85 -4.78 8.08
CA GLN A 128 6.04 -6.22 7.83
C GLN A 128 5.17 -6.74 6.67
N VAL A 129 3.92 -6.27 6.55
CA VAL A 129 3.05 -6.59 5.40
C VAL A 129 3.67 -6.08 4.10
N LEU A 130 4.15 -4.83 4.07
CA LEU A 130 4.81 -4.27 2.89
C LEU A 130 6.08 -5.06 2.53
N ASP A 131 6.92 -5.36 3.51
CA ASP A 131 8.15 -6.12 3.32
C ASP A 131 7.85 -7.50 2.73
N GLN A 132 6.92 -8.24 3.31
CA GLN A 132 6.64 -9.61 2.88
C GLN A 132 5.82 -9.70 1.60
N VAL A 133 4.71 -8.97 1.50
CA VAL A 133 3.77 -9.10 0.37
C VAL A 133 4.28 -8.33 -0.84
N VAL A 134 4.75 -7.10 -0.64
CA VAL A 134 5.11 -6.20 -1.75
C VAL A 134 6.57 -6.39 -2.13
N TRP A 135 7.50 -6.14 -1.22
CA TRP A 135 8.92 -6.10 -1.57
C TRP A 135 9.52 -7.48 -1.83
N GLN A 136 9.28 -8.43 -0.94
CA GLN A 136 9.78 -9.81 -1.08
C GLN A 136 8.85 -10.69 -1.91
N GLY A 137 7.53 -10.51 -1.82
CA GLY A 137 6.55 -11.29 -2.57
C GLY A 137 6.47 -10.88 -4.03
N VAL A 138 5.84 -9.72 -4.30
CA VAL A 138 5.62 -9.23 -5.67
C VAL A 138 6.93 -8.90 -6.38
N PHE A 139 7.84 -8.18 -5.72
CA PHE A 139 9.08 -7.70 -6.35
C PHE A 139 10.31 -8.57 -6.07
N GLN A 140 10.20 -9.66 -5.30
CA GLN A 140 11.31 -10.61 -5.05
C GLN A 140 12.62 -9.95 -4.58
N GLY A 141 12.53 -8.84 -3.82
CA GLY A 141 13.68 -8.06 -3.36
C GLY A 141 14.38 -7.24 -4.45
N ARG A 142 13.84 -7.20 -5.68
CA ARG A 142 14.44 -6.58 -6.86
C ARG A 142 13.73 -5.31 -7.32
N PHE A 143 12.96 -4.66 -6.44
CA PHE A 143 12.22 -3.45 -6.82
C PHE A 143 13.13 -2.33 -7.39
N LEU A 144 14.37 -2.19 -6.91
CA LEU A 144 15.32 -1.19 -7.39
C LEU A 144 15.93 -1.49 -8.77
N ASP A 145 15.80 -2.74 -9.25
CA ASP A 145 16.03 -3.07 -10.65
C ASP A 145 14.83 -2.56 -11.45
N LYS A 146 15.00 -1.38 -12.06
CA LYS A 146 13.92 -0.66 -12.74
C LYS A 146 13.26 -1.51 -13.83
N ASP A 147 14.05 -2.20 -14.65
CA ASP A 147 13.53 -3.00 -15.76
C ASP A 147 12.73 -4.19 -15.23
N TYR A 148 13.18 -4.80 -14.14
CA TYR A 148 12.44 -5.83 -13.44
C TYR A 148 11.11 -5.29 -12.86
N ALA A 149 11.14 -4.14 -12.16
CA ALA A 149 9.94 -3.55 -11.58
C ALA A 149 8.90 -3.15 -12.63
N LEU A 150 9.34 -2.58 -13.76
CA LEU A 150 8.47 -2.24 -14.89
C LEU A 150 7.84 -3.50 -15.52
N ARG A 151 8.61 -4.59 -15.63
CA ARG A 151 8.11 -5.88 -16.10
C ARG A 151 7.04 -6.44 -15.17
N VAL A 152 7.29 -6.47 -13.87
CA VAL A 152 6.31 -6.92 -12.86
C VAL A 152 5.01 -6.10 -12.92
N PHE A 153 5.11 -4.78 -13.13
CA PHE A 153 3.94 -3.94 -13.31
C PHE A 153 3.16 -4.27 -14.59
N ALA A 154 3.85 -4.44 -15.72
CA ALA A 154 3.24 -4.82 -16.99
C ALA A 154 2.59 -6.22 -16.92
N ASP A 155 3.27 -7.17 -16.29
CA ASP A 155 2.79 -8.54 -16.09
C ASP A 155 1.52 -8.56 -15.22
N ASN A 156 1.47 -7.76 -14.15
CA ASN A 156 0.25 -7.60 -13.34
C ASN A 156 -0.92 -7.06 -14.17
N VAL A 157 -0.69 -6.01 -14.98
CA VAL A 157 -1.74 -5.43 -15.84
C VAL A 157 -2.24 -6.46 -16.85
N ALA A 158 -1.34 -7.21 -17.47
CA ALA A 158 -1.68 -8.26 -18.42
C ALA A 158 -2.43 -9.42 -17.75
N GLU A 159 -2.00 -9.85 -16.56
CA GLU A 159 -2.65 -10.91 -15.79
C GLU A 159 -4.09 -10.53 -15.43
N VAL A 160 -4.29 -9.34 -14.85
CA VAL A 160 -5.63 -8.89 -14.44
C VAL A 160 -6.57 -8.82 -15.64
N LYS A 161 -6.12 -8.27 -16.77
CA LYS A 161 -6.91 -8.24 -18.01
C LYS A 161 -7.26 -9.62 -18.55
N ARG A 162 -6.41 -10.62 -18.31
CA ARG A 162 -6.61 -12.00 -18.77
C ARG A 162 -7.53 -12.79 -17.83
N ILE A 163 -7.43 -12.58 -16.52
CA ILE A 163 -8.13 -13.37 -15.49
C ILE A 163 -9.53 -12.82 -15.22
N VAL A 164 -9.70 -11.50 -15.22
CA VAL A 164 -10.98 -10.89 -14.86
C VAL A 164 -11.90 -10.84 -16.08
N PRO A 165 -13.17 -11.32 -15.97
CA PRO A 165 -14.14 -11.19 -17.06
C PRO A 165 -14.32 -9.72 -17.47
N ALA A 166 -14.39 -9.47 -18.78
CA ALA A 166 -14.39 -8.11 -19.33
C ALA A 166 -15.57 -7.27 -18.83
N GLU A 167 -16.75 -7.89 -18.66
CA GLU A 167 -17.96 -7.27 -18.12
C GLU A 167 -17.84 -6.85 -16.64
N ARG A 168 -16.87 -7.43 -15.92
CA ARG A 168 -16.56 -7.11 -14.51
C ARG A 168 -15.31 -6.25 -14.36
N LEU A 169 -14.64 -5.88 -15.45
CA LEU A 169 -13.36 -5.17 -15.40
C LEU A 169 -13.46 -3.76 -15.97
N LEU A 170 -12.99 -2.78 -15.19
CA LEU A 170 -12.63 -1.46 -15.70
C LEU A 170 -11.11 -1.27 -15.61
N VAL A 171 -10.48 -0.98 -16.74
CA VAL A 171 -9.09 -0.52 -16.78
C VAL A 171 -9.12 1.01 -16.79
N TYR A 172 -8.47 1.65 -15.83
CA TYR A 172 -8.75 3.06 -15.51
C TYR A 172 -7.50 3.87 -15.15
N ASP A 173 -7.20 4.92 -15.89
CA ASP A 173 -6.35 6.02 -15.41
C ASP A 173 -7.25 7.06 -14.75
N VAL A 174 -6.98 7.40 -13.49
CA VAL A 174 -7.76 8.41 -12.73
C VAL A 174 -7.84 9.78 -13.41
N LYS A 175 -7.00 10.06 -14.41
CA LYS A 175 -7.09 11.26 -15.26
C LYS A 175 -8.28 11.27 -16.20
N GLU A 176 -8.87 10.12 -16.49
CA GLU A 176 -10.07 10.00 -17.31
C GLU A 176 -11.31 10.55 -16.59
N GLY A 177 -11.24 10.78 -15.26
CA GLY A 177 -12.28 11.47 -14.51
C GLY A 177 -13.53 10.61 -14.29
N TRP A 178 -14.68 11.26 -14.10
CA TRP A 178 -15.89 10.60 -13.61
C TRP A 178 -16.55 9.65 -14.61
N GLU A 179 -16.62 10.03 -15.88
CA GLU A 179 -17.48 9.39 -16.87
C GLU A 179 -17.28 7.86 -16.98
N PRO A 180 -16.08 7.34 -17.27
CA PRO A 180 -15.89 5.88 -17.40
C PRO A 180 -16.12 5.15 -16.07
N LEU A 181 -15.77 5.76 -14.93
CA LEU A 181 -15.98 5.18 -13.61
C LEU A 181 -17.48 5.07 -13.28
N CYS A 182 -18.24 6.15 -13.49
CA CYS A 182 -19.67 6.20 -13.19
C CYS A 182 -20.47 5.29 -14.12
N HIS A 183 -20.14 5.28 -15.42
CA HIS A 183 -20.73 4.36 -16.39
C HIS A 183 -20.50 2.91 -16.00
N PHE A 184 -19.26 2.54 -15.68
CA PHE A 184 -18.93 1.18 -15.24
C PHE A 184 -19.64 0.79 -13.95
N LEU A 185 -19.79 1.70 -12.99
CA LEU A 185 -20.46 1.43 -11.73
C LEU A 185 -21.99 1.48 -11.81
N GLY A 186 -22.56 2.09 -12.85
CA GLY A 186 -23.99 2.26 -13.04
C GLY A 186 -24.60 3.35 -12.15
N VAL A 187 -23.86 4.44 -11.94
CA VAL A 187 -24.25 5.56 -11.07
C VAL A 187 -24.19 6.90 -11.82
N PRO A 188 -24.92 7.95 -11.38
CA PRO A 188 -24.86 9.27 -12.00
C PRO A 188 -23.47 9.93 -11.89
N VAL A 189 -23.10 10.72 -12.89
CA VAL A 189 -21.87 11.55 -12.88
C VAL A 189 -22.07 12.76 -11.96
N PRO A 190 -21.21 12.99 -10.95
CA PRO A 190 -21.28 14.19 -10.12
C PRO A 190 -20.94 15.47 -10.89
N ASP A 191 -21.66 16.55 -10.62
CA ASP A 191 -21.38 17.90 -11.17
C ASP A 191 -20.27 18.60 -10.37
N LYS A 192 -19.05 18.06 -10.42
CA LYS A 192 -17.86 18.60 -9.74
C LYS A 192 -16.57 17.97 -10.29
N PRO A 193 -15.40 18.60 -10.08
CA PRO A 193 -14.14 18.03 -10.51
C PRO A 193 -13.84 16.68 -9.83
N PHE A 194 -13.20 15.77 -10.58
CA PHE A 194 -12.73 14.49 -10.03
C PHE A 194 -11.72 14.73 -8.89
N PRO A 195 -11.82 14.00 -7.76
CA PRO A 195 -10.99 14.26 -6.60
C PRO A 195 -9.50 14.03 -6.90
N ARG A 196 -8.68 15.00 -6.52
CA ARG A 196 -7.22 14.93 -6.61
C ARG A 196 -6.64 14.93 -5.20
N SER A 197 -5.96 13.84 -4.82
CA SER A 197 -5.21 13.83 -3.56
C SER A 197 -4.02 14.78 -3.65
N ASN A 198 -3.89 15.67 -2.66
CA ASN A 198 -2.75 16.56 -2.47
C ASN A 198 -1.57 15.87 -1.75
N ASP A 199 -1.36 14.57 -1.99
CA ASP A 199 -0.29 13.77 -1.38
C ASP A 199 1.09 14.49 -1.49
N ALA A 200 1.34 15.33 -2.50
CA ALA A 200 2.63 15.98 -2.71
C ALA A 200 3.07 16.94 -1.59
N ALA A 201 2.16 17.76 -1.07
CA ALA A 201 2.46 18.71 0.00
C ALA A 201 2.60 18.00 1.35
N GLU A 202 1.70 17.08 1.65
CA GLU A 202 1.70 16.27 2.88
C GLU A 202 2.98 15.41 2.99
N ARG A 203 3.45 14.84 1.86
CA ARG A 203 4.71 14.08 1.79
C ARG A 203 5.93 14.89 2.17
N LYS A 204 6.04 16.16 1.75
CA LYS A 204 7.20 17.01 2.08
C LYS A 204 7.32 17.23 3.59
N GLY A 205 6.20 17.38 4.28
CA GLY A 205 6.15 17.48 5.74
C GLY A 205 6.53 16.18 6.45
N LEU A 206 5.97 15.05 6.00
CA LEU A 206 6.25 13.73 6.58
C LEU A 206 7.71 13.30 6.42
N LEU A 207 8.29 13.51 5.22
CA LEU A 207 9.69 13.20 4.93
C LEU A 207 10.66 14.00 5.80
N ARG A 208 10.36 15.28 6.08
CA ARG A 208 11.16 16.11 6.99
C ARG A 208 11.16 15.56 8.41
N ARG A 209 9.98 15.19 8.94
CA ARG A 209 9.85 14.59 10.28
C ARG A 209 10.58 13.24 10.38
N ARG A 210 10.47 12.40 9.36
CA ARG A 210 11.13 11.08 9.32
C ARG A 210 12.65 11.19 9.21
N ARG A 211 13.18 12.10 8.39
CA ARG A 211 14.63 12.39 8.35
C ARG A 211 15.15 12.82 9.71
N ALA A 212 14.40 13.66 10.44
CA ALA A 212 14.78 14.06 11.79
C ALA A 212 14.81 12.85 12.76
N ILE A 213 13.82 11.94 12.67
CA ILE A 213 13.81 10.70 13.46
C ILE A 213 15.00 9.80 13.11
N ALA A 214 15.29 9.60 11.82
CA ALA A 214 16.42 8.77 11.37
C ALA A 214 17.77 9.33 11.83
N ILE A 215 17.97 10.65 11.73
CA ILE A 215 19.17 11.33 12.26
C ILE A 215 19.25 11.15 13.77
N GLY A 216 18.15 11.36 14.50
CA GLY A 216 18.09 11.16 15.94
C GLY A 216 18.43 9.72 16.36
N ALA A 217 17.89 8.73 15.65
CA ALA A 217 18.18 7.32 15.87
C ALA A 217 19.67 6.99 15.66
N PHE A 218 20.27 7.51 14.58
CA PHE A 218 21.70 7.36 14.30
C PHE A 218 22.59 7.98 15.39
N VAL A 219 22.21 9.15 15.90
CA VAL A 219 22.91 9.79 17.04
C VAL A 219 22.81 8.93 18.30
N VAL A 220 21.64 8.37 18.61
CA VAL A 220 21.45 7.47 19.77
C VAL A 220 22.33 6.21 19.63
N GLU A 221 22.41 5.61 18.44
CA GLU A 221 23.29 4.46 18.20
C GLU A 221 24.77 4.80 18.46
N ILE A 222 25.25 5.95 17.97
CA ILE A 222 26.62 6.42 18.25
C ILE A 222 26.86 6.58 19.75
N LEU A 223 25.92 7.20 20.47
CA LEU A 223 26.04 7.42 21.92
C LEU A 223 26.06 6.12 22.71
N LEU A 224 25.20 5.16 22.36
CA LEU A 224 25.17 3.83 22.98
C LEU A 224 26.47 3.06 22.71
N GLY A 225 26.97 3.09 21.46
CA GLY A 225 28.24 2.48 21.09
C GLY A 225 29.44 3.08 21.84
N ALA A 226 29.51 4.42 21.92
CA ALA A 226 30.55 5.11 22.68
C ALA A 226 30.47 4.80 24.19
N GLY A 227 29.26 4.70 24.75
CA GLY A 227 29.04 4.29 26.14
C GLY A 227 29.53 2.86 26.42
N LEU A 228 29.23 1.92 25.53
CA LEU A 228 29.68 0.53 25.64
C LEU A 228 31.20 0.40 25.54
N ILE A 229 31.84 1.11 24.60
CA ILE A 229 33.31 1.15 24.48
C ILE A 229 33.94 1.69 25.77
N THR A 230 33.37 2.77 26.32
CA THR A 230 33.85 3.38 27.58
C THR A 230 33.73 2.40 28.76
N LEU A 231 32.63 1.66 28.83
CA LEU A 231 32.41 0.63 29.86
C LEU A 231 33.41 -0.53 29.72
N LEU A 232 33.63 -1.03 28.50
CA LEU A 232 34.60 -2.09 28.22
C LEU A 232 36.03 -1.67 28.55
N LEU A 233 36.43 -0.44 28.21
CA LEU A 233 37.74 0.11 28.56
C LEU A 233 37.93 0.25 30.08
N LYS A 234 36.87 0.58 30.83
CA LYS A 234 36.92 0.58 32.30
C LYS A 234 37.07 -0.82 32.87
N LEU A 235 36.36 -1.80 32.33
CA LEU A 235 36.45 -3.20 32.75
C LEU A 235 37.83 -3.81 32.45
N LEU A 236 38.42 -3.50 31.30
CA LEU A 236 39.77 -3.94 30.93
C LEU A 236 40.88 -3.33 31.81
N ARG A 237 40.62 -2.22 32.51
CA ARG A 237 41.56 -1.63 33.48
C ARG A 237 41.43 -2.21 34.89
N LEU A 238 40.43 -3.06 35.12
CA LEU A 238 40.18 -3.73 36.40
C LEU A 238 40.74 -5.16 36.46
N PHE A 239 41.35 -5.63 35.37
CA PHE A 239 42.12 -6.88 35.26
C PHE A 239 43.55 -6.55 34.85
#